data_AF-A0A2A4Z8Z8-F1
#
_entry.id   AF-A0A2A4Z8Z8-F1
#
_cell.length_a   1.000
_cell.length_b   1.000
_cell.length_c   1.000
_cell.angle_alpha   90.00
_cell.angle_beta   90.00
_cell.angle_gamma   90.00
#
_symmetry.space_group_name_H-M   'P 1'
#
loop_
_entity.id
_entity.type
_entity.pdbx_description
1 polymer ?
#
loop_
_entity_poly.entity_id
_entity_poly.type
_entity_poly.pdbx_seq_one_letter_code
_entity_poly.pdbx_strand_id
1 'polypeptide(L)'
;MLKRPYIAILFASLFTISAGVGYWIFAGDNENYKNTLPNLQLVTIPKGGMDLEVPVYSYVKTEYVKKQIEFNDSYKIGAYEITIKQWNICHEMGGCKKKARMRKGETEDHPVTRVSWIDAYNFTKWLSFETGQNFRLPTEEEWTYAAFMGKHYRAEYVEYDFNDVILARPKITHIQGAFGKNDWGMNDIQGNVWEWTLTCWTSSLDSQSKLSDAAVLNDPKACGTRFLWGEERAHIPFFVNTTYNGGCATARPASNLGFRIVLAKR
;
A
#
# COMPACT_ATOMS: atom_id res chain seq x y z
N MET A 1 -56.59 57.86 40.66
CA MET A 1 -57.24 57.27 41.84
C MET A 1 -56.57 55.96 42.18
N LEU A 2 -56.09 55.84 43.42
CA LEU A 2 -55.40 54.68 43.97
C LEU A 2 -56.27 53.41 43.97
N LYS A 3 -55.63 52.24 43.81
CA LYS A 3 -55.93 50.94 44.45
C LYS A 3 -54.96 49.90 43.86
N ARG A 4 -54.33 48.95 44.55
CA ARG A 4 -53.90 48.65 45.93
C ARG A 4 -52.94 47.43 45.74
N PRO A 5 -52.00 47.17 46.66
CA PRO A 5 -50.77 46.42 46.37
C PRO A 5 -50.93 44.90 46.49
N TYR A 6 -50.14 44.13 45.74
CA TYR A 6 -49.90 42.72 46.02
C TYR A 6 -48.39 42.47 46.16
N ILE A 7 -48.09 41.72 47.21
CA ILE A 7 -46.79 41.33 47.74
C ILE A 7 -46.07 40.45 46.71
N ALA A 8 -44.87 40.84 46.28
CA ALA A 8 -43.98 40.03 45.46
C ALA A 8 -42.82 39.53 46.33
N ILE A 9 -42.80 38.22 46.61
CA ILE A 9 -41.68 37.53 47.24
C ILE A 9 -40.72 37.08 46.13
N LEU A 10 -39.46 37.50 46.24
CA LEU A 10 -38.35 37.15 45.37
C LEU A 10 -38.04 35.64 45.40
N PHE A 11 -37.82 35.05 44.23
CA PHE A 11 -36.91 33.92 44.06
C PHE A 11 -35.97 34.23 42.90
N ALA A 12 -34.69 34.45 43.23
CA ALA A 12 -33.62 34.57 42.26
C ALA A 12 -33.19 33.17 41.81
N SER A 13 -33.57 32.77 40.60
CA SER A 13 -33.12 31.53 39.97
C SER A 13 -31.89 31.80 39.11
N LEU A 14 -30.73 31.33 39.57
CA LEU A 14 -29.50 31.21 38.78
C LEU A 14 -29.72 30.21 37.63
N PHE A 15 -29.65 30.68 36.40
CA PHE A 15 -29.57 29.82 35.21
C PHE A 15 -28.11 29.39 35.01
N THR A 16 -27.79 28.15 35.35
CA THR A 16 -26.57 27.47 34.88
C THR A 16 -26.86 26.87 33.51
N ILE A 17 -26.25 27.45 32.47
CA ILE A 17 -26.24 26.86 31.13
C ILE A 17 -25.24 25.70 31.16
N SER A 18 -25.70 24.46 31.30
CA SER A 18 -24.86 23.30 31.04
C SER A 18 -24.69 23.16 29.52
N ALA A 19 -23.54 23.60 29.00
CA ALA A 19 -23.11 23.21 27.66
C ALA A 19 -22.77 21.72 27.67
N GLY A 20 -23.76 20.87 27.39
CA GLY A 20 -23.52 19.47 27.06
C GLY A 20 -22.78 19.42 25.73
N VAL A 21 -21.46 19.31 25.76
CA VAL A 21 -20.66 18.93 24.59
C VAL A 21 -21.01 17.47 24.31
N GLY A 22 -22.02 17.27 23.48
CA GLY A 22 -22.33 15.96 22.90
C GLY A 22 -21.17 15.56 22.00
N TYR A 23 -20.23 14.78 22.54
CA TYR A 23 -19.32 14.00 21.72
C TYR A 23 -20.16 12.98 20.95
N TRP A 24 -20.45 13.29 19.70
CA TRP A 24 -20.91 12.28 18.75
C TRP A 24 -19.73 11.35 18.48
N ILE A 25 -19.59 10.31 19.29
CA ILE A 25 -18.80 9.14 18.92
C ILE A 25 -19.60 8.43 17.84
N PHE A 26 -19.41 8.82 16.58
CA PHE A 26 -19.79 7.98 15.46
C PHE A 26 -18.84 6.79 15.42
N ALA A 27 -19.14 5.76 16.21
CA ALA A 27 -18.76 4.39 15.88
C ALA A 27 -19.66 3.92 14.73
N GLY A 28 -19.47 4.51 13.55
CA GLY A 28 -20.17 4.15 12.33
C GLY A 28 -19.36 3.12 11.54
N ASP A 29 -20.03 2.08 11.06
CA ASP A 29 -19.45 0.90 10.41
C ASP A 29 -18.33 1.19 9.39
N ASN A 30 -17.12 0.84 9.83
CA ASN A 30 -15.97 0.17 9.21
C ASN A 30 -15.54 0.36 7.73
N GLU A 31 -16.27 1.04 6.85
CA GLU A 31 -15.92 1.12 5.42
C GLU A 31 -16.16 2.48 4.75
N ASN A 32 -16.04 3.59 5.49
CA ASN A 32 -16.18 4.95 4.92
C ASN A 32 -15.26 5.20 3.71
N TYR A 33 -14.14 4.47 3.61
CA TYR A 33 -13.27 4.49 2.44
C TYR A 33 -13.95 4.16 1.12
N LYS A 34 -15.07 3.42 1.12
CA LYS A 34 -15.83 3.12 -0.10
C LYS A 34 -16.55 4.34 -0.68
N ASN A 35 -16.85 5.34 0.16
CA ASN A 35 -17.40 6.62 -0.30
C ASN A 35 -16.31 7.45 -1.00
N THR A 36 -15.09 7.42 -0.47
CA THR A 36 -13.94 8.14 -1.04
C THR A 36 -13.39 7.44 -2.28
N LEU A 37 -13.20 6.12 -2.24
CA LEU A 37 -12.70 5.30 -3.34
C LEU A 37 -13.72 4.20 -3.67
N PRO A 38 -14.73 4.51 -4.50
CA PRO A 38 -15.67 3.51 -4.99
C PRO A 38 -14.91 2.34 -5.63
N ASN A 39 -15.32 1.12 -5.32
CA ASN A 39 -14.72 -0.14 -5.79
C ASN A 39 -13.31 -0.45 -5.26
N LEU A 40 -12.79 0.26 -4.25
CA LEU A 40 -11.65 -0.25 -3.49
C LEU A 40 -12.06 -1.55 -2.78
N GLN A 41 -11.45 -2.65 -3.19
CA GLN A 41 -11.66 -3.98 -2.61
C GLN A 41 -10.47 -4.36 -1.75
N LEU A 42 -10.75 -4.76 -0.51
CA LEU A 42 -9.76 -5.27 0.41
C LEU A 42 -10.05 -6.75 0.71
N VAL A 43 -9.00 -7.56 0.73
CA VAL A 43 -9.05 -8.96 1.17
C VAL A 43 -8.42 -9.11 2.54
N THR A 44 -8.98 -10.00 3.35
CA THR A 44 -8.45 -10.31 4.68
C THR A 44 -7.43 -11.42 4.58
N ILE A 45 -6.20 -11.12 4.98
CA ILE A 45 -5.11 -12.06 5.07
C ILE A 45 -5.10 -12.65 6.49
N PRO A 46 -5.16 -13.98 6.65
CA PRO A 46 -5.23 -14.60 7.97
C PRO A 46 -3.91 -14.40 8.73
N LYS A 47 -3.94 -14.61 10.04
CA LYS A 47 -2.73 -14.73 10.85
C LYS A 47 -1.96 -15.99 10.47
N GLY A 48 -0.65 -16.00 10.71
CA GLY A 48 0.24 -17.13 10.45
C GLY A 48 1.65 -16.67 10.09
N GLY A 49 2.45 -17.54 9.51
CA GLY A 49 3.85 -17.20 9.23
C GLY A 49 4.41 -17.91 8.00
N MET A 50 5.59 -17.43 7.58
CA MET A 50 6.38 -18.01 6.51
C MET A 50 7.87 -17.71 6.73
N ASP A 51 8.72 -18.52 6.11
CA ASP A 51 10.13 -18.17 5.92
C ASP A 51 10.28 -17.50 4.56
N LEU A 52 10.68 -16.23 4.56
CA LEU A 52 11.05 -15.52 3.33
C LEU A 52 12.54 -15.71 3.06
N GLU A 53 12.87 -16.31 1.91
CA GLU A 53 14.26 -16.45 1.47
C GLU A 53 14.74 -15.15 0.81
N VAL A 54 15.67 -14.46 1.47
CA VAL A 54 16.20 -13.18 1.04
C VAL A 54 17.57 -13.41 0.38
N PRO A 55 17.75 -13.08 -0.91
CA PRO A 55 19.04 -13.23 -1.57
C PRO A 55 20.07 -12.27 -0.97
N VAL A 56 21.25 -12.80 -0.68
CA VAL A 56 22.44 -12.09 -0.21
C VAL A 56 23.52 -12.28 -1.26
N TYR A 57 23.82 -11.20 -1.97
CA TYR A 57 24.84 -11.22 -3.01
C TYR A 57 26.24 -11.11 -2.38
N SER A 58 27.06 -12.14 -2.58
CA SER A 58 28.51 -12.10 -2.40
C SER A 58 29.19 -12.07 -3.76
N TYR A 59 30.47 -11.65 -3.82
CA TYR A 59 31.25 -11.63 -5.06
C TYR A 59 31.40 -13.01 -5.74
N VAL A 60 31.18 -14.10 -5.01
CA VAL A 60 31.50 -15.47 -5.46
C VAL A 60 30.23 -16.31 -5.68
N LYS A 61 29.15 -16.04 -4.94
CA LYS A 61 27.88 -16.77 -5.04
C LYS A 61 26.71 -15.97 -4.46
N THR A 62 25.50 -16.27 -4.94
CA THR A 62 24.25 -15.83 -4.31
C THR A 62 23.92 -16.81 -3.19
N GLU A 63 23.87 -16.31 -1.96
CA GLU A 63 23.35 -17.05 -0.81
C GLU A 63 21.93 -16.58 -0.49
N TYR A 64 21.20 -17.32 0.35
CA TYR A 64 19.88 -16.93 0.82
C TYR A 64 19.85 -16.95 2.34
N VAL A 65 19.40 -15.85 2.94
CA VAL A 65 19.13 -15.76 4.38
C VAL A 65 17.63 -15.91 4.58
N LYS A 66 17.27 -16.81 5.50
CA LYS A 66 15.88 -17.01 5.89
C LYS A 66 15.45 -15.91 6.86
N LYS A 67 14.43 -15.16 6.48
CA LYS A 67 13.74 -14.21 7.35
C LYS A 67 12.43 -14.82 7.80
N GLN A 68 12.33 -15.11 9.09
CA GLN A 68 11.09 -15.60 9.70
C GLN A 68 10.08 -14.46 9.77
N ILE A 69 8.87 -14.71 9.27
CA ILE A 69 7.75 -13.78 9.28
C ILE A 69 6.62 -14.41 10.08
N GLU A 70 6.09 -13.66 11.05
CA GLU A 70 4.93 -14.07 11.85
C GLU A 70 3.95 -12.91 12.00
N PHE A 71 2.70 -13.17 11.64
CA PHE A 71 1.57 -12.30 11.86
C PHE A 71 0.69 -12.92 12.94
N ASN A 72 0.59 -12.26 14.09
CA ASN A 72 -0.29 -12.67 15.19
C ASN A 72 -1.77 -12.36 14.93
N ASP A 73 -2.02 -11.44 14.01
CA ASP A 73 -3.31 -10.90 13.66
C ASP A 73 -3.54 -10.92 12.15
N SER A 74 -4.80 -11.06 11.75
CA SER A 74 -5.19 -10.82 10.36
C SER A 74 -5.07 -9.33 10.00
N TYR A 75 -4.71 -9.03 8.75
CA TYR A 75 -4.72 -7.68 8.20
C TYR A 75 -5.50 -7.63 6.88
N LYS A 76 -5.76 -6.41 6.38
CA LYS A 76 -6.46 -6.22 5.11
C LYS A 76 -5.53 -5.59 4.08
N ILE A 77 -5.44 -6.18 2.89
CA ILE A 77 -4.65 -5.68 1.76
C ILE A 77 -5.54 -5.51 0.53
N GLY A 78 -5.17 -4.59 -0.36
CA GLY A 78 -5.85 -4.41 -1.65
C GLY A 78 -5.92 -5.71 -2.43
N ALA A 79 -7.14 -6.10 -2.81
CA ALA A 79 -7.37 -7.25 -3.70
C ALA A 79 -6.68 -7.05 -5.05
N TYR A 80 -6.62 -5.79 -5.50
CA TYR A 80 -5.98 -5.33 -6.73
C TYR A 80 -5.03 -4.17 -6.41
N GLU A 81 -4.20 -3.83 -7.37
CA GLU A 81 -3.41 -2.61 -7.38
C GLU A 81 -4.30 -1.38 -7.52
N ILE A 82 -3.80 -0.21 -7.11
CA ILE A 82 -4.54 1.04 -7.26
C ILE A 82 -4.73 1.35 -8.74
N THR A 83 -5.97 1.61 -9.13
CA THR A 83 -6.34 1.89 -10.53
C THR A 83 -6.09 3.34 -10.92
N ILE A 84 -6.04 3.59 -12.23
CA ILE A 84 -6.03 4.94 -12.82
C ILE A 84 -7.23 5.75 -12.33
N LYS A 85 -8.41 5.14 -12.21
CA LYS A 85 -9.61 5.78 -11.66
C LYS A 85 -9.39 6.27 -10.23
N GLN A 86 -8.95 5.39 -9.34
CA GLN A 86 -8.72 5.70 -7.93
C GLN A 86 -7.63 6.77 -7.75
N TRP A 87 -6.56 6.69 -8.55
CA TRP A 87 -5.54 7.73 -8.59
C TRP A 87 -6.11 9.08 -9.02
N ASN A 88 -6.97 9.11 -10.04
CA ASN A 88 -7.57 10.35 -10.52
C ASN A 88 -8.52 10.97 -9.50
N ILE A 89 -9.24 10.18 -8.68
CA ILE A 89 -10.01 10.70 -7.55
C ILE A 89 -9.09 11.41 -6.54
N CYS A 90 -7.96 10.79 -6.19
CA CYS A 90 -6.95 11.43 -5.34
C CYS A 90 -6.45 12.75 -5.93
N HIS A 91 -6.26 12.81 -7.26
CA HIS A 91 -5.84 14.03 -7.93
C HIS A 91 -6.93 15.12 -7.91
N GLU A 92 -8.17 14.76 -8.21
CA GLU A 92 -9.33 15.66 -8.24
C GLU A 92 -9.64 16.25 -6.86
N MET A 93 -9.42 15.48 -5.79
CA MET A 93 -9.54 15.92 -4.40
C MET A 93 -8.28 16.63 -3.87
N GLY A 94 -7.25 16.84 -4.71
CA GLY A 94 -6.05 17.57 -4.35
C GLY A 94 -5.01 16.79 -3.54
N GLY A 95 -5.23 15.51 -3.27
CA GLY A 95 -4.28 14.62 -2.59
C GLY A 95 -3.07 14.23 -3.45
N CYS A 96 -3.29 14.05 -4.76
CA CYS A 96 -2.26 13.63 -5.70
C CYS A 96 -1.89 14.76 -6.67
N LYS A 97 -0.58 15.02 -6.82
CA LYS A 97 -0.09 16.21 -7.55
C LYS A 97 -0.41 16.21 -9.04
N LYS A 98 -0.50 15.04 -9.66
CA LYS A 98 -0.64 14.89 -11.12
C LYS A 98 -1.74 13.88 -11.43
N LYS A 99 -2.52 14.15 -12.48
CA LYS A 99 -3.42 13.17 -13.08
C LYS A 99 -2.62 11.97 -13.62
N ALA A 100 -3.21 10.77 -13.57
CA ALA A 100 -2.57 9.57 -14.13
C ALA A 100 -2.31 9.75 -15.63
N ARG A 101 -1.12 9.34 -16.09
CA ARG A 101 -0.75 9.40 -17.51
C ARG A 101 -1.05 8.07 -18.19
N MET A 102 -2.21 8.00 -18.83
CA MET A 102 -2.67 6.83 -19.60
C MET A 102 -1.83 6.62 -20.89
N ARG A 103 -1.53 5.37 -21.22
CA ARG A 103 -1.02 4.92 -22.53
C ARG A 103 -2.18 4.67 -23.49
N LYS A 104 -1.88 4.61 -24.79
CA LYS A 104 -2.89 4.26 -25.81
C LYS A 104 -3.44 2.86 -25.53
N GLY A 105 -4.75 2.74 -25.38
CA GLY A 105 -5.44 1.48 -25.09
C GLY A 105 -5.69 1.20 -23.61
N GLU A 106 -5.13 1.99 -22.69
CA GLU A 106 -5.47 1.88 -21.27
C GLU A 106 -6.86 2.50 -21.00
N THR A 107 -7.54 1.95 -19.98
CA THR A 107 -8.81 2.44 -19.42
C THR A 107 -8.60 2.84 -17.97
N GLU A 108 -9.62 3.43 -17.32
CA GLU A 108 -9.50 3.79 -15.91
C GLU A 108 -9.38 2.60 -14.95
N ASP A 109 -9.74 1.38 -15.39
CA ASP A 109 -9.64 0.14 -14.62
C ASP A 109 -8.27 -0.55 -14.74
N HIS A 110 -7.33 0.04 -15.48
CA HIS A 110 -5.93 -0.39 -15.46
C HIS A 110 -5.26 0.09 -14.17
N PRO A 111 -4.22 -0.61 -13.69
CA PRO A 111 -3.42 -0.13 -12.56
C PRO A 111 -2.73 1.18 -12.93
N VAL A 112 -2.65 2.10 -11.95
CA VAL A 112 -1.86 3.31 -12.11
C VAL A 112 -0.39 2.93 -12.21
N THR A 113 0.29 3.50 -13.20
CA THR A 113 1.73 3.34 -13.38
C THR A 113 2.40 4.70 -13.44
N ARG A 114 3.73 4.70 -13.47
CA ARG A 114 4.55 5.93 -13.46
C ARG A 114 4.40 6.70 -12.16
N VAL A 115 4.27 5.98 -11.05
CA VAL A 115 4.21 6.53 -9.70
C VAL A 115 5.48 6.18 -8.94
N SER A 116 6.09 7.19 -8.31
CA SER A 116 7.22 6.97 -7.42
C SER A 116 6.75 6.40 -6.07
N TRP A 117 7.68 5.92 -5.25
CA TRP A 117 7.34 5.52 -3.88
C TRP A 117 6.78 6.70 -3.08
N ILE A 118 7.32 7.91 -3.29
CA ILE A 118 6.85 9.14 -2.63
C ILE A 118 5.39 9.42 -3.02
N ASP A 119 5.06 9.28 -4.30
CA ASP A 119 3.72 9.46 -4.83
C ASP A 119 2.74 8.45 -4.20
N ALA A 120 3.11 7.17 -4.19
CA ALA A 120 2.33 6.08 -3.60
C ALA A 120 2.15 6.26 -2.08
N TYR A 121 3.20 6.63 -1.36
CA TYR A 121 3.13 6.93 0.07
C TYR A 121 2.20 8.12 0.35
N ASN A 122 2.30 9.22 -0.40
CA ASN A 122 1.41 10.37 -0.24
C ASN A 122 -0.06 10.03 -0.55
N PHE A 123 -0.33 9.17 -1.53
CA PHE A 123 -1.68 8.65 -1.77
C PHE A 123 -2.24 7.97 -0.51
N THR A 124 -1.44 7.13 0.17
CA THR A 124 -1.90 6.46 1.39
C THR A 124 -2.12 7.43 2.55
N LYS A 125 -1.31 8.49 2.67
CA LYS A 125 -1.51 9.56 3.65
C LYS A 125 -2.78 10.35 3.39
N TRP A 126 -3.03 10.71 2.13
CA TRP A 126 -4.26 11.36 1.71
C TRP A 126 -5.49 10.50 2.02
N LEU A 127 -5.49 9.23 1.58
CA LEU A 127 -6.62 8.35 1.82
C LEU A 127 -6.88 8.14 3.32
N SER A 128 -5.82 8.06 4.12
CA SER A 128 -5.95 7.98 5.57
C SER A 128 -6.61 9.22 6.17
N PHE A 129 -6.23 10.41 5.68
CA PHE A 129 -6.80 11.67 6.12
C PHE A 129 -8.29 11.78 5.76
N GLU A 130 -8.65 11.50 4.51
CA GLU A 130 -10.04 11.61 4.02
C GLU A 130 -11.00 10.63 4.73
N THR A 131 -10.51 9.44 5.04
CA THR A 131 -11.35 8.35 5.58
C THR A 131 -11.30 8.25 7.10
N GLY A 132 -10.31 8.90 7.73
CA GLY A 132 -9.95 8.71 9.13
C GLY A 132 -9.38 7.31 9.44
N GLN A 133 -9.13 6.47 8.43
CA GLN A 133 -8.60 5.11 8.59
C GLN A 133 -7.10 5.08 8.37
N ASN A 134 -6.41 4.02 8.82
CA ASN A 134 -4.97 3.92 8.72
C ASN A 134 -4.55 3.16 7.46
N PHE A 135 -4.48 3.86 6.33
CA PHE A 135 -3.97 3.31 5.07
C PHE A 135 -2.46 3.54 4.94
N ARG A 136 -1.77 2.53 4.42
CA ARG A 136 -0.33 2.60 4.13
C ARG A 136 0.04 1.66 2.98
N LEU A 137 1.27 1.76 2.50
CA LEU A 137 1.83 0.72 1.64
C LEU A 137 2.01 -0.58 2.45
N PRO A 138 1.93 -1.76 1.80
CA PRO A 138 2.29 -3.01 2.45
C PRO A 138 3.76 -3.00 2.86
N THR A 139 4.13 -3.72 3.91
CA THR A 139 5.54 -4.11 4.07
C THR A 139 5.88 -5.22 3.08
N GLU A 140 7.16 -5.47 2.83
CA GLU A 140 7.61 -6.62 2.04
C GLU A 140 7.09 -7.93 2.62
N GLU A 141 7.10 -8.06 3.95
CA GLU A 141 6.62 -9.24 4.66
C GLU A 141 5.12 -9.44 4.44
N GLU A 142 4.32 -8.38 4.47
CA GLU A 142 2.88 -8.46 4.20
C GLU A 142 2.61 -8.83 2.75
N TRP A 143 3.29 -8.17 1.80
CA TRP A 143 3.10 -8.45 0.39
C TRP A 143 3.43 -9.90 0.07
N THR A 144 4.61 -10.37 0.50
CA THR A 144 5.09 -11.74 0.21
C THR A 144 4.24 -12.80 0.92
N TYR A 145 3.84 -12.55 2.17
CA TYR A 145 2.96 -13.47 2.89
C TYR A 145 1.60 -13.60 2.22
N ALA A 146 0.95 -12.47 1.89
CA ALA A 146 -0.33 -12.47 1.18
C ALA A 146 -0.22 -13.15 -0.19
N ALA A 147 0.87 -12.92 -0.92
CA ALA A 147 1.12 -13.48 -2.24
C ALA A 147 1.36 -15.00 -2.20
N PHE A 148 2.26 -15.47 -1.34
CA PHE A 148 2.81 -16.84 -1.40
C PHE A 148 2.05 -17.85 -0.54
N MET A 149 1.54 -17.44 0.62
CA MET A 149 0.85 -18.36 1.52
C MET A 149 -0.63 -18.54 1.16
N GLY A 150 -1.15 -17.68 0.29
CA GLY A 150 -2.51 -17.76 -0.25
C GLY A 150 -2.63 -18.36 -1.65
N LYS A 151 -1.69 -19.20 -2.13
CA LYS A 151 -1.52 -19.89 -3.45
C LYS A 151 -2.75 -19.88 -4.42
N HIS A 152 -2.69 -19.84 -5.75
CA HIS A 152 -1.79 -20.49 -6.69
C HIS A 152 -0.73 -19.55 -7.28
N TYR A 153 0.51 -19.80 -6.85
CA TYR A 153 1.72 -19.28 -7.47
C TYR A 153 2.28 -20.35 -8.42
N ARG A 154 2.29 -20.10 -9.73
CA ARG A 154 3.01 -20.95 -10.71
C ARG A 154 4.32 -20.27 -11.08
N ALA A 155 5.27 -20.29 -10.16
CA ALA A 155 6.66 -20.37 -10.57
C ALA A 155 7.32 -21.38 -9.63
N GLU A 156 7.28 -22.65 -10.03
CA GLU A 156 8.21 -23.63 -9.47
C GLU A 156 9.66 -23.21 -9.78
N TYR A 157 9.86 -22.40 -10.83
CA TYR A 157 11.11 -21.71 -11.16
C TYR A 157 10.84 -20.40 -11.92
N VAL A 158 11.53 -19.31 -11.56
CA VAL A 158 11.78 -18.18 -12.47
C VAL A 158 12.99 -18.58 -13.29
N GLU A 159 12.78 -18.97 -14.55
CA GLU A 159 13.88 -19.30 -15.45
C GLU A 159 14.47 -17.99 -16.00
N TYR A 160 15.72 -17.72 -15.62
CA TYR A 160 16.46 -16.57 -16.11
C TYR A 160 16.92 -16.81 -17.55
N ASP A 161 16.14 -16.37 -18.54
CA ASP A 161 16.65 -16.26 -19.92
C ASP A 161 17.44 -14.95 -20.08
N PHE A 162 18.76 -15.07 -19.95
CA PHE A 162 19.70 -13.97 -20.14
C PHE A 162 19.79 -13.49 -21.61
N ASN A 163 19.24 -14.22 -22.58
CA ASN A 163 19.22 -13.79 -23.99
C ASN A 163 18.16 -12.71 -24.26
N ASP A 164 17.16 -12.56 -23.37
CA ASP A 164 15.99 -11.69 -23.57
C ASP A 164 16.12 -10.29 -22.92
N VAL A 165 17.25 -10.00 -22.27
CA VAL A 165 17.51 -8.69 -21.63
C VAL A 165 17.56 -7.55 -22.67
N ILE A 166 17.99 -7.84 -23.91
CA ILE A 166 18.10 -6.87 -25.00
C ILE A 166 16.73 -6.57 -25.65
N LEU A 167 15.75 -7.46 -25.51
CA LEU A 167 14.42 -7.37 -26.14
C LEU A 167 13.31 -6.92 -25.19
N ALA A 168 13.63 -6.56 -23.94
CA ALA A 168 12.67 -6.09 -22.95
C ALA A 168 11.86 -4.88 -23.47
N ARG A 169 10.71 -5.17 -24.08
CA ARG A 169 9.72 -4.18 -24.48
C ARG A 169 8.97 -3.72 -23.22
N PRO A 170 8.50 -2.46 -23.17
CA PRO A 170 7.61 -2.02 -22.10
C PRO A 170 6.41 -2.97 -22.04
N LYS A 171 6.24 -3.66 -20.91
CA LYS A 171 5.09 -4.55 -20.72
C LYS A 171 3.82 -3.72 -20.78
N ILE A 172 2.83 -4.23 -21.51
CA ILE A 172 1.51 -3.63 -21.58
C ILE A 172 0.79 -4.03 -20.28
N THR A 173 0.21 -3.06 -19.59
CA THR A 173 -0.66 -3.31 -18.44
C THR A 173 -2.00 -3.84 -18.93
N HIS A 174 -2.68 -4.60 -18.09
CA HIS A 174 -4.03 -5.10 -18.33
C HIS A 174 -4.98 -4.52 -17.29
N ILE A 175 -6.28 -4.57 -17.57
CA ILE A 175 -7.31 -4.29 -16.55
C ILE A 175 -7.08 -5.19 -15.32
N GLN A 176 -7.37 -4.66 -14.14
CA GLN A 176 -7.19 -5.39 -12.88
C GLN A 176 -7.85 -6.79 -12.90
N GLY A 177 -7.17 -7.81 -12.38
CA GLY A 177 -7.59 -9.21 -12.32
C GLY A 177 -7.18 -10.08 -13.50
N ALA A 178 -6.47 -9.54 -14.49
CA ALA A 178 -6.10 -10.26 -15.71
C ALA A 178 -5.15 -11.45 -15.47
N PHE A 179 -4.40 -11.46 -14.36
CA PHE A 179 -3.42 -12.52 -14.04
C PHE A 179 -3.92 -13.49 -12.97
N GLY A 180 -5.24 -13.47 -12.69
CA GLY A 180 -5.90 -14.35 -11.75
C GLY A 180 -5.70 -13.95 -10.29
N LYS A 181 -6.37 -14.70 -9.41
CA LYS A 181 -6.33 -14.52 -7.96
C LYS A 181 -5.79 -15.74 -7.27
N ASN A 182 -5.23 -15.52 -6.10
CA ASN A 182 -4.86 -16.57 -5.17
C ASN A 182 -6.07 -16.97 -4.28
N ASP A 183 -5.96 -18.03 -3.50
CA ASP A 183 -6.98 -18.57 -2.58
C ASP A 183 -7.47 -17.55 -1.54
N TRP A 184 -6.67 -16.52 -1.25
CA TRP A 184 -7.04 -15.42 -0.35
C TRP A 184 -7.64 -14.21 -1.06
N GLY A 185 -7.80 -14.29 -2.39
CA GLY A 185 -8.46 -13.27 -3.21
C GLY A 185 -7.55 -12.12 -3.65
N MET A 186 -6.24 -12.20 -3.40
CA MET A 186 -5.27 -11.25 -3.92
C MET A 186 -5.02 -11.55 -5.41
N ASN A 187 -5.23 -10.55 -6.27
CA ASN A 187 -5.09 -10.64 -7.72
C ASN A 187 -3.77 -10.04 -8.20
N ASP A 188 -3.41 -10.41 -9.43
CA ASP A 188 -2.32 -9.82 -10.21
C ASP A 188 -0.91 -9.97 -9.61
N ILE A 189 -0.74 -10.91 -8.68
CA ILE A 189 0.55 -11.24 -8.05
C ILE A 189 1.64 -11.59 -9.08
N GLN A 190 1.24 -12.18 -10.21
CA GLN A 190 2.15 -12.68 -11.25
C GLN A 190 2.55 -11.63 -12.29
N GLY A 191 2.12 -10.37 -12.19
CA GLY A 191 2.46 -9.38 -13.21
C GLY A 191 1.63 -8.11 -13.16
N ASN A 192 1.40 -7.51 -14.33
CA ASN A 192 0.80 -6.19 -14.51
C ASN A 192 1.74 -5.02 -14.12
N VAL A 193 2.05 -4.89 -12.83
CA VAL A 193 2.90 -3.81 -12.28
C VAL A 193 3.88 -4.32 -11.22
N TRP A 194 4.98 -3.59 -11.05
CA TRP A 194 5.78 -3.71 -9.83
C TRP A 194 5.20 -2.81 -8.75
N GLU A 195 5.13 -3.32 -7.53
CA GLU A 195 4.39 -2.70 -6.45
C GLU A 195 5.30 -2.23 -5.33
N TRP A 196 5.23 -0.94 -5.03
CA TRP A 196 5.98 -0.35 -3.93
C TRP A 196 5.57 -0.92 -2.56
N THR A 197 6.57 -1.26 -1.75
CA THR A 197 6.40 -1.60 -0.32
C THR A 197 6.96 -0.50 0.58
N LEU A 198 6.60 -0.51 1.86
CA LEU A 198 7.24 0.34 2.88
C LEU A 198 8.67 -0.09 3.17
N THR A 199 9.07 -1.32 2.88
CA THR A 199 10.32 -1.87 3.42
C THR A 199 11.55 -1.28 2.74
N CYS A 200 12.48 -0.81 3.55
CA CYS A 200 13.78 -0.33 3.12
C CYS A 200 14.61 -1.43 2.49
N TRP A 201 15.29 -1.08 1.41
CA TRP A 201 16.37 -1.91 0.90
C TRP A 201 17.59 -1.84 1.83
N THR A 202 18.21 -2.99 2.08
CA THR A 202 19.48 -3.10 2.80
C THR A 202 20.49 -3.85 1.93
N SER A 203 21.76 -3.45 1.99
CA SER A 203 22.84 -4.18 1.33
C SER A 203 23.09 -5.54 1.99
N SER A 204 23.77 -6.45 1.30
CA SER A 204 24.12 -7.78 1.81
C SER A 204 24.91 -7.74 3.12
N LEU A 205 25.78 -6.74 3.29
CA LEU A 205 26.59 -6.54 4.51
C LEU A 205 25.76 -6.11 5.73
N ASP A 206 24.70 -5.33 5.49
CA ASP A 206 23.78 -4.85 6.53
C ASP A 206 22.63 -5.83 6.82
N SER A 207 22.43 -6.83 5.95
CA SER A 207 21.24 -7.67 5.94
C SER A 207 21.09 -8.50 7.21
N GLN A 208 22.19 -9.00 7.79
CA GLN A 208 22.07 -9.87 8.97
C GLN A 208 21.62 -9.12 10.24
N SER A 209 21.98 -7.84 10.39
CA SER A 209 21.65 -7.05 11.60
C SER A 209 20.36 -6.24 11.46
N LYS A 210 20.01 -5.78 10.25
CA LYS A 210 18.83 -4.92 10.03
C LYS A 210 17.56 -5.70 9.70
N LEU A 211 17.65 -6.92 9.19
CA LEU A 211 16.45 -7.73 8.89
C LEU A 211 15.65 -8.12 10.15
N SER A 212 16.25 -8.01 11.35
CA SER A 212 15.59 -8.29 12.63
C SER A 212 14.75 -7.11 13.17
N ASP A 213 14.95 -5.89 12.69
CA ASP A 213 14.18 -4.72 13.14
C ASP A 213 13.23 -4.22 12.04
N ALA A 214 12.06 -4.87 11.98
CA ALA A 214 11.02 -4.53 11.03
C ALA A 214 10.50 -3.08 11.21
N ALA A 215 10.55 -2.51 12.41
CA ALA A 215 10.08 -1.15 12.65
C ALA A 215 11.00 -0.14 11.97
N VAL A 216 12.32 -0.33 12.10
CA VAL A 216 13.32 0.52 11.43
C VAL A 216 13.22 0.39 9.91
N LEU A 217 13.08 -0.83 9.38
CA LEU A 217 13.00 -1.03 7.94
C LEU A 217 11.75 -0.44 7.31
N ASN A 218 10.65 -0.34 8.05
CA ASN A 218 9.38 0.17 7.54
C ASN A 218 9.15 1.66 7.84
N ASP A 219 10.12 2.36 8.45
CA ASP A 219 10.04 3.82 8.62
C ASP A 219 10.14 4.54 7.26
N PRO A 220 9.13 5.35 6.89
CA PRO A 220 9.11 6.20 5.70
C PRO A 220 10.34 7.12 5.52
N LYS A 221 11.09 7.41 6.59
CA LYS A 221 12.27 8.29 6.59
C LYS A 221 13.60 7.55 6.62
N ALA A 222 13.61 6.24 6.81
CA ALA A 222 14.84 5.49 7.08
C ALA A 222 15.77 5.28 5.88
N CYS A 223 15.27 5.36 4.64
CA CYS A 223 16.09 5.05 3.45
C CYS A 223 15.60 5.72 2.16
N GLY A 224 16.52 5.86 1.21
CA GLY A 224 16.26 6.35 -0.15
C GLY A 224 15.99 5.26 -1.19
N THR A 225 16.05 3.97 -0.82
CA THR A 225 15.80 2.84 -1.73
C THR A 225 14.83 1.88 -1.06
N ARG A 226 13.79 1.46 -1.79
CA ARG A 226 12.70 0.64 -1.26
C ARG A 226 12.56 -0.64 -2.07
N PHE A 227 12.08 -1.69 -1.41
CA PHE A 227 11.70 -2.92 -2.10
C PHE A 227 10.38 -2.75 -2.85
N LEU A 228 10.31 -3.44 -3.98
CA LEU A 228 9.09 -3.67 -4.74
C LEU A 228 8.98 -5.14 -5.07
N TRP A 229 7.76 -5.58 -5.25
CA TRP A 229 7.45 -6.93 -5.68
C TRP A 229 6.54 -6.94 -6.90
N GLY A 230 6.54 -8.06 -7.59
CA GLY A 230 5.81 -8.32 -8.83
C GLY A 230 6.23 -9.71 -9.29
N GLU A 231 6.57 -9.85 -10.57
CA GLU A 231 7.19 -11.08 -11.09
C GLU A 231 8.47 -11.47 -10.37
N GLU A 232 9.26 -10.46 -9.96
CA GLU A 232 10.51 -10.64 -9.25
C GLU A 232 10.68 -9.56 -8.18
N ARG A 233 11.44 -9.88 -7.13
CA ARG A 233 11.86 -8.93 -6.09
C ARG A 233 12.80 -7.89 -6.70
N ALA A 234 12.45 -6.62 -6.58
CA ALA A 234 13.27 -5.51 -7.06
C ALA A 234 13.51 -4.49 -5.96
N HIS A 235 14.51 -3.63 -6.15
CA HIS A 235 14.72 -2.46 -5.30
C HIS A 235 15.06 -1.26 -6.15
N ILE A 236 14.46 -0.12 -5.84
CA ILE A 236 14.56 1.08 -6.68
C ILE A 236 14.65 2.31 -5.76
N PRO A 237 15.45 3.33 -6.13
CA PRO A 237 15.42 4.61 -5.43
C PRO A 237 14.01 5.21 -5.41
N PHE A 238 13.57 5.65 -4.23
CA PHE A 238 12.21 6.07 -3.89
C PHE A 238 11.60 7.18 -4.77
N PHE A 239 12.43 7.98 -5.45
CA PHE A 239 12.00 9.07 -6.33
C PHE A 239 11.77 8.64 -7.78
N VAL A 240 12.22 7.44 -8.17
CA VAL A 240 12.04 6.92 -9.52
C VAL A 240 10.57 6.55 -9.71
N ASN A 241 9.98 7.00 -10.81
CA ASN A 241 8.61 6.64 -11.18
C ASN A 241 8.55 5.77 -12.45
N THR A 242 9.61 5.75 -13.25
CA THR A 242 9.69 4.97 -14.49
C THR A 242 11.10 4.40 -14.57
N THR A 243 11.22 3.10 -14.75
CA THR A 243 12.49 2.48 -15.12
C THR A 243 12.58 2.46 -16.64
N TYR A 244 13.63 3.07 -17.19
CA TYR A 244 14.06 2.76 -18.55
C TYR A 244 14.93 1.51 -18.50
N ASN A 245 15.06 0.79 -19.63
CA ASN A 245 15.86 -0.42 -19.69
C ASN A 245 17.24 -0.19 -19.03
N GLY A 246 17.52 -0.86 -17.91
CA GLY A 246 18.75 -0.70 -17.13
C GLY A 246 18.69 0.28 -15.94
N GLY A 247 18.02 -0.10 -14.87
CA GLY A 247 18.45 0.25 -13.50
C GLY A 247 19.02 -1.01 -12.84
N CYS A 248 19.67 -0.91 -11.66
CA CYS A 248 20.27 -2.01 -10.87
C CYS A 248 19.27 -3.09 -10.38
N ALA A 249 18.26 -3.43 -11.18
CA ALA A 249 17.53 -4.66 -11.05
C ALA A 249 18.44 -5.81 -11.48
N THR A 250 18.43 -6.84 -10.66
CA THR A 250 18.88 -8.18 -11.01
C THR A 250 18.20 -8.59 -12.32
N ALA A 251 18.97 -8.67 -13.41
CA ALA A 251 18.57 -9.13 -14.74
C ALA A 251 17.53 -8.31 -15.55
N ARG A 252 16.34 -7.95 -15.02
CA ARG A 252 15.30 -7.19 -15.76
C ARG A 252 14.81 -5.95 -14.99
N PRO A 253 14.76 -4.76 -15.61
CA PRO A 253 14.28 -3.56 -14.94
C PRO A 253 12.80 -3.67 -14.60
N ALA A 254 12.47 -3.43 -13.34
CA ALA A 254 11.11 -3.44 -12.81
C ALA A 254 10.20 -2.44 -13.56
N SER A 255 9.44 -2.94 -14.53
CA SER A 255 8.59 -2.10 -15.38
C SER A 255 7.30 -1.67 -14.68
N ASN A 256 6.61 -0.67 -15.23
CA ASN A 256 5.26 -0.28 -14.79
C ASN A 256 5.13 -0.09 -13.27
N LEU A 257 5.92 0.79 -12.67
CA LEU A 257 5.87 1.03 -11.22
C LEU A 257 4.49 1.55 -10.78
N GLY A 258 3.85 0.77 -9.92
CA GLY A 258 2.53 0.95 -9.31
C GLY A 258 2.56 0.55 -7.83
N PHE A 259 1.40 0.28 -7.22
CA PHE A 259 1.30 -0.14 -5.82
C PHE A 259 -0.09 -0.65 -5.48
N ARG A 260 -0.18 -1.41 -4.38
CA ARG A 260 -1.41 -1.65 -3.62
C ARG A 260 -1.30 -1.11 -2.20
N ILE A 261 -2.38 -1.20 -1.44
CA ILE A 261 -2.46 -0.60 -0.09
C ILE A 261 -2.87 -1.61 0.97
N VAL A 262 -2.50 -1.34 2.22
CA VAL A 262 -2.93 -2.08 3.41
C VAL A 262 -3.77 -1.15 4.27
N LEU A 263 -4.87 -1.69 4.80
CA LEU A 263 -5.63 -1.07 5.89
C LEU A 263 -5.13 -1.66 7.21
N ALA A 264 -4.30 -0.89 7.90
CA ALA A 264 -3.76 -1.28 9.19
C ALA A 264 -4.83 -1.18 10.28
N LYS A 265 -4.73 -2.04 11.29
CA LYS A 265 -5.51 -1.88 12.52
C LYS A 265 -5.08 -0.56 13.19
N ARG A 266 -6.05 0.15 13.78
CA ARG A 266 -5.79 1.32 14.61
C ARG A 266 -5.13 0.91 15.92
#